data_AF-A0A2H5V2G7-F1
#
_entry.id   AF-A0A2H5V2G7-F1
#
_cell.length_a   1.000
_cell.length_b   1.000
_cell.length_c   1.000
_cell.angle_alpha   90.00
_cell.angle_beta   90.00
_cell.angle_gamma   90.00
#
_symmetry.space_group_name_H-M   'P 1'
#
loop_
_entity.id
_entity.type
_entity.pdbx_description
1 polymer ?
#
loop_
_entity_poly.entity_id
_entity_poly.type
_entity_poly.pdbx_seq_one_letter_code
_entity_poly.pdbx_strand_id
1 'polypeptide(L)'
;MSREALAELMIHVARSTSFHRLRSYLGLFKARKGKDKFYNKTARTALIRLTSEILGNTKHRARDEEKLLKRIWRLAKEHHERLEGAGLDNREKPKERPVSMDI
;
A
#
# COMPACT_ATOMS: atom_id res chain seq x y z
N MET A 1 18.27 -3.57 -5.89
CA MET A 1 17.98 -2.36 -5.10
C MET A 1 16.51 -1.93 -5.21
N SER A 2 15.96 -1.65 -6.39
CA SER A 2 14.54 -1.25 -6.55
C SER A 2 13.52 -2.24 -5.97
N ARG A 3 13.70 -3.55 -6.21
CA ARG A 3 12.76 -4.58 -5.72
C ARG A 3 12.69 -4.64 -4.19
N GLU A 4 13.84 -4.53 -3.51
CA GLU A 4 13.91 -4.53 -2.04
C GLU A 4 13.29 -3.26 -1.46
N ALA A 5 13.64 -2.09 -2.03
CA ALA A 5 13.03 -0.83 -1.63
C ALA A 5 11.51 -0.82 -1.84
N LEU A 6 11.03 -1.43 -2.93
CA LEU A 6 9.60 -1.60 -3.18
C LEU A 6 8.97 -2.57 -2.16
N ALA A 7 9.60 -3.70 -1.85
CA ALA A 7 9.10 -4.65 -0.87
C ALA A 7 8.95 -4.01 0.52
N GLU A 8 9.96 -3.26 0.98
CA GLU A 8 9.91 -2.52 2.24
C GLU A 8 8.76 -1.48 2.25
N LEU A 9 8.56 -0.77 1.14
CA LEU A 9 7.44 0.18 1.01
C LEU A 9 6.08 -0.54 1.04
N MET A 10 5.96 -1.70 0.39
CA MET A 10 4.72 -2.46 0.28
C MET A 10 4.15 -2.89 1.63
N ILE A 11 5.01 -3.24 2.59
CA ILE A 11 4.59 -3.58 3.97
C ILE A 11 3.75 -2.44 4.58
N HIS A 12 4.10 -1.19 4.27
CA HIS A 12 3.42 -0.01 4.82
C HIS A 12 2.27 0.48 3.94
N VAL A 13 2.42 0.39 2.61
CA VAL A 13 1.37 0.80 1.66
C VAL A 13 0.13 -0.09 1.82
N ALA A 14 0.30 -1.41 1.89
CA ALA A 14 -0.81 -2.36 1.99
C ALA A 14 -1.59 -2.21 3.31
N ARG A 15 -0.93 -1.78 4.40
CA ARG A 15 -1.57 -1.55 5.70
C ARG A 15 -2.32 -0.22 5.79
N SER A 16 -2.12 0.70 4.84
CA SER A 16 -2.67 2.06 4.93
C SER A 16 -3.87 2.26 4.02
N THR A 17 -5.06 2.35 4.63
CA THR A 17 -6.32 2.66 3.92
C THR A 17 -6.40 4.09 3.39
N SER A 18 -5.56 5.00 3.92
CA SER A 18 -5.56 6.43 3.54
C SER A 18 -4.21 6.88 3.00
N PHE A 19 -4.23 7.49 1.81
CA PHE A 19 -3.05 8.13 1.23
C PHE A 19 -2.48 9.23 2.13
N HIS A 20 -3.33 9.99 2.83
CA HIS A 20 -2.88 11.07 3.71
C HIS A 20 -2.07 10.55 4.92
N ARG A 21 -2.50 9.42 5.49
CA ARG A 21 -1.75 8.75 6.58
C ARG A 21 -0.43 8.20 6.09
N LEU A 22 -0.43 7.52 4.94
CA LEU A 22 0.78 7.01 4.30
C LEU A 22 1.79 8.12 4.00
N ARG A 23 1.33 9.25 3.47
CA ARG A 23 2.15 10.43 3.20
C ARG A 23 2.77 11.02 4.46
N SER A 24 2.00 11.07 5.55
CA SER A 24 2.47 11.54 6.85
C SER A 24 3.50 10.57 7.46
N TYR A 25 3.25 9.26 7.38
CA TYR A 25 4.14 8.19 7.83
C TYR A 25 5.50 8.21 7.11
N LEU A 26 5.49 8.55 5.83
CA LEU A 26 6.72 8.72 5.04
C LEU A 26 7.37 10.08 5.23
N GLY A 27 6.77 11.00 5.99
CA GLY A 27 7.37 12.29 6.32
C GLY A 27 7.66 13.19 5.11
N LEU A 28 6.94 12.98 3.99
CA LEU A 28 7.11 13.67 2.69
C LEU A 28 7.03 15.20 2.78
N PHE A 29 6.23 15.71 3.72
CA PHE A 29 6.06 17.14 3.94
C PHE A 29 6.42 17.52 5.38
N LYS A 30 6.79 18.80 5.58
CA LYS A 30 7.01 19.34 6.92
C LYS A 30 5.73 19.17 7.74
N ALA A 31 5.91 18.70 8.98
CA ALA A 31 4.82 18.70 9.94
C ALA A 31 4.37 20.15 10.18
N ARG A 32 3.09 20.34 10.48
CA ARG A 32 2.59 21.63 10.97
C ARG A 32 3.28 21.92 12.31
N LYS A 33 3.73 23.16 12.52
CA LYS A 33 4.45 23.60 13.72
C LYS A 33 3.70 23.13 14.98
N GLY A 34 4.37 22.43 15.90
CA GLY A 34 3.79 21.93 17.16
C GLY A 34 3.17 20.53 17.14
N LYS A 35 3.40 19.72 16.09
CA LYS A 35 2.99 18.29 16.09
C LYS A 35 4.20 17.36 16.01
N ASP A 36 4.20 16.33 16.85
CA ASP A 36 5.19 15.27 16.80
C ASP A 36 5.13 14.53 15.47
N LYS A 37 6.30 14.37 14.86
CA LYS A 37 6.45 13.77 13.54
C LYS A 37 6.63 12.27 13.70
N PHE A 38 5.54 11.51 13.65
CA PHE A 38 5.62 10.05 13.56
C PHE A 38 5.93 9.66 12.10
N TYR A 39 7.22 9.55 11.77
CA TYR A 39 7.65 9.10 10.45
C TYR A 39 8.74 8.03 10.52
N ASN A 40 8.69 7.09 9.59
CA ASN A 40 9.67 6.01 9.53
C ASN A 40 10.80 6.38 8.56
N LYS A 41 12.03 6.48 9.10
CA LYS A 41 13.22 6.83 8.33
C LYS A 41 13.56 5.78 7.26
N THR A 42 13.40 4.49 7.57
CA THR A 42 13.67 3.39 6.64
C THR A 42 12.73 3.43 5.44
N ALA A 43 11.42 3.53 5.69
CA ALA A 43 10.42 3.63 4.62
C ALA A 43 10.62 4.91 3.77
N ARG A 44 11.03 6.01 4.40
CA ARG A 44 11.41 7.24 3.68
C ARG A 44 12.62 7.02 2.77
N THR A 45 13.68 6.39 3.26
CA THR A 45 14.87 6.06 2.48
C THR A 45 14.53 5.15 1.31
N ALA A 46 13.68 4.15 1.52
CA ALA A 46 13.20 3.26 0.46
C ALA A 46 12.47 4.05 -0.65
N LEU A 47 11.60 5.01 -0.29
CA LEU A 47 10.95 5.88 -1.27
C LEU A 47 11.94 6.72 -2.08
N ILE A 48 12.94 7.33 -1.43
CA ILE A 48 13.97 8.15 -2.10
C ILE A 48 14.79 7.31 -3.08
N ARG A 49 15.22 6.11 -2.66
CA ARG A 49 15.98 5.18 -3.51
C ARG A 49 15.17 4.74 -4.71
N LEU A 50 13.94 4.30 -4.48
CA LEU A 50 13.04 3.86 -5.55
C LEU A 50 12.75 5.00 -6.54
N THR A 51 12.51 6.22 -6.04
CA THR A 51 12.28 7.39 -6.90
C THR A 51 13.52 7.75 -7.71
N SER A 52 14.71 7.68 -7.10
CA SER A 52 15.98 7.92 -7.81
C SER A 52 16.20 6.94 -8.94
N GLU A 53 15.93 5.65 -8.67
CA GLU A 53 16.15 4.57 -9.64
C GLU A 53 15.16 4.66 -10.81
N ILE A 54 13.89 4.94 -10.53
CA ILE A 54 12.86 5.07 -11.58
C ILE A 54 13.07 6.31 -12.44
N LEU A 55 13.48 7.43 -11.85
CA LEU A 55 13.69 8.67 -12.59
C LEU A 55 15.10 8.80 -13.18
N GLY A 56 16.02 7.89 -12.84
CA GLY A 56 17.44 8.03 -13.16
C GLY A 56 18.08 9.29 -12.58
N ASN A 57 17.49 9.88 -11.54
CA ASN A 57 17.90 11.17 -10.98
C ASN A 57 17.84 11.18 -9.46
N THR A 58 18.99 11.36 -8.81
CA THR A 58 19.12 11.44 -7.35
C THR A 58 18.70 12.79 -6.76
N LYS A 59 18.54 13.83 -7.58
CA LYS A 59 18.10 15.19 -7.20
C LYS A 59 16.62 15.44 -7.52
N HIS A 60 15.78 14.43 -7.36
CA HIS A 60 14.34 14.56 -7.57
C HIS A 60 13.67 15.34 -6.43
N ARG A 61 12.48 15.91 -6.68
CA ARG A 61 11.76 16.74 -5.71
C ARG A 61 10.82 15.87 -4.88
N ALA A 62 10.43 16.35 -3.70
CA ALA A 62 9.41 15.68 -2.88
C ALA A 62 8.06 15.46 -3.60
N ARG A 63 7.75 16.30 -4.60
CA ARG A 63 6.57 16.12 -5.47
C ARG A 63 6.71 14.89 -6.39
N ASP A 64 7.91 14.55 -6.81
CA ASP A 64 8.14 13.40 -7.70
C ASP A 64 7.98 12.09 -6.92
N GLU A 65 8.50 12.06 -5.69
CA GLU A 65 8.27 10.98 -4.73
C GLU A 65 6.79 10.83 -4.37
N GLU A 66 6.06 11.93 -4.15
CA GLU A 66 4.61 11.90 -3.87
C GLU A 66 3.83 11.34 -5.06
N LYS A 67 4.17 11.73 -6.30
CA LYS A 67 3.54 11.19 -7.52
C LYS A 67 3.78 9.69 -7.63
N LEU A 68 5.01 9.24 -7.44
CA LEU A 68 5.35 7.82 -7.46
C LEU A 68 4.60 7.06 -6.37
N LEU A 69 4.62 7.55 -5.13
CA LEU A 69 3.91 6.96 -4.01
C LEU A 69 2.42 6.85 -4.28
N LYS A 70 1.79 7.88 -4.88
CA LYS A 70 0.37 7.88 -5.21
C LYS A 70 0.03 6.81 -6.25
N ARG A 71 0.89 6.62 -7.24
CA ARG A 71 0.74 5.56 -8.25
C ARG A 71 0.85 4.18 -7.61
N ILE A 72 1.86 3.97 -6.77
CA ILE A 72 2.07 2.74 -6.02
C ILE A 72 0.87 2.42 -5.12
N TRP A 73 0.39 3.41 -4.35
CA TRP A 73 -0.76 3.24 -3.47
C TRP A 73 -2.03 2.88 -4.21
N ARG A 74 -2.30 3.52 -5.36
CA ARG A 74 -3.47 3.20 -6.20
C ARG A 74 -3.39 1.76 -6.71
N LEU A 75 -2.24 1.34 -7.25
CA LEU A 75 -2.06 -0.03 -7.74
C LEU A 75 -2.22 -1.07 -6.63
N ALA A 76 -1.67 -0.81 -5.45
CA ALA A 76 -1.83 -1.70 -4.30
C ALA A 76 -3.29 -1.79 -3.84
N LYS A 77 -4.01 -0.66 -3.83
CA LYS A 77 -5.42 -0.62 -3.47
C LYS A 77 -6.29 -1.39 -4.47
N GLU A 78 -6.11 -1.14 -5.77
CA GLU A 78 -6.83 -1.88 -6.83
C GLU A 78 -6.56 -3.39 -6.75
N HIS A 79 -5.31 -3.79 -6.49
CA HIS A 79 -4.96 -5.19 -6.34
C HIS A 79 -5.62 -5.83 -5.10
N HIS A 80 -5.65 -5.11 -3.98
CA HIS A 80 -6.30 -5.58 -2.76
C HIS A 80 -7.81 -5.73 -2.97
N GLU A 81 -8.48 -4.74 -3.58
CA GLU A 81 -9.90 -4.79 -3.91
C GLU A 81 -10.24 -5.96 -4.85
N ARG A 82 -9.38 -6.26 -5.83
CA ARG A 82 -9.55 -7.45 -6.70
C ARG A 82 -9.43 -8.76 -5.94
N LEU A 83 -8.48 -8.87 -5.02
CA LEU A 83 -8.30 -10.08 -4.20
C LEU A 83 -9.46 -10.27 -3.21
N GLU A 84 -9.95 -9.20 -2.59
CA GLU A 84 -11.10 -9.25 -1.69
C GLU A 84 -12.40 -9.54 -2.46
N GLY A 85 -12.57 -8.95 -3.65
CA GLY A 85 -13.69 -9.25 -4.55
C GLY A 85 -13.70 -10.70 -5.06
N ALA A 86 -12.53 -11.28 -5.30
CA ALA A 86 -12.39 -12.70 -5.67
C ALA A 86 -12.65 -13.67 -4.51
N GLY A 87 -12.63 -13.21 -3.26
CA GLY A 87 -12.87 -14.03 -2.06
C GLY A 87 -14.33 -14.23 -1.69
N LEU A 88 -15.27 -13.50 -2.32
CA LEU A 88 -16.71 -13.58 -2.02
C LEU A 88 -17.48 -14.54 -2.93
N ASP A 89 -16.86 -15.09 -3.97
CA ASP A 89 -17.52 -16.00 -4.93
C ASP A 89 -17.43 -17.49 -4.54
N ASN A 90 -16.68 -17.82 -3.47
CA ASN A 90 -16.48 -19.20 -3.00
C ASN A 90 -17.24 -19.55 -1.71
N ARG A 91 -18.32 -18.84 -1.36
CA ARG A 91 -19.28 -19.36 -0.37
C ARG A 91 -20.19 -20.35 -1.08
N GLU A 92 -19.73 -21.60 -1.17
CA GLU A 92 -20.55 -22.75 -1.53
C GLU A 92 -21.90 -22.65 -0.81
N LYS A 93 -22.99 -22.59 -1.60
CA LYS A 93 -24.34 -22.75 -1.08
C LYS A 93 -24.37 -24.06 -0.27
N PRO A 94 -24.95 -24.08 0.95
CA PRO A 94 -25.08 -25.33 1.68
C PRO A 94 -25.89 -26.31 0.82
N LYS A 95 -25.27 -27.43 0.45
CA LYS A 95 -25.98 -28.57 -0.15
C LYS A 95 -27.03 -29.02 0.86
N GLU A 96 -28.29 -28.74 0.59
CA GLU A 96 -29.42 -29.38 1.26
C GLU A 96 -29.21 -30.90 1.15
N ARG A 97 -29.04 -31.57 2.29
CA ARG A 97 -29.05 -33.04 2.31
C ARG A 97 -30.50 -33.48 2.11
N PRO A 98 -30.80 -34.43 1.20
CA PRO A 98 -32.12 -35.02 1.17
C PRO A 98 -32.33 -35.77 2.49
N VAL A 99 -33.43 -35.47 3.16
CA VAL A 99 -33.92 -36.24 4.31
C VAL A 99 -34.35 -37.59 3.77
N SER A 100 -33.51 -38.62 3.96
CA SER A 100 -33.95 -40.00 3.84
C SER A 100 -34.83 -40.31 5.04
N MET A 101 -36.13 -40.37 4.78
CA MET A 101 -37.15 -40.82 5.72
C MET A 101 -37.30 -42.32 5.52
N ASP A 102 -36.69 -43.10 6.41
CA ASP A 102 -36.87 -44.55 6.46
C ASP A 102 -38.28 -44.84 7.01
N ILE A 103 -39.08 -45.61 6.26
CA ILE A 103 -40.31 -46.29 6.71
C ILE A 103 -40.15 -47.77 6.41
#